data_AF-A0A7I9W927-F1
#
_entry.id   AF-A0A7I9W927-F1
#
_cell.length_a   1.000
_cell.length_b   1.000
_cell.length_c   1.000
_cell.angle_alpha   90.00
_cell.angle_beta   90.00
_cell.angle_gamma   90.00
#
_symmetry.space_group_name_H-M   'P 1'
#
loop_
_entity.id
_entity.type
_entity.pdbx_description
1 polymer ?
#
loop_
_entity_poly.entity_id
_entity_poly.type
_entity_poly.pdbx_seq_one_letter_code
_entity_poly.pdbx_strand_id
1 'polypeptide(L)'
;MPEVVFSVDHSKSMRDQAVPGHNRWHPDVPAAATVKPGSEFRIECKEWTDGQIGNNDSANDVRDVNLAPCHMLSGPIAVEGAEPGDLLIVDILDIGPVPQVKGDNCGEGWGYSGIFAKVNGGGFLTDYYPDAYKAIWDFHGQQCTSRHVPGVRYTGITHPGLFGTAPSPDLLAKWNERERALIATDPDRVPPLALPPLAEGTLGGTAAGKLLDAIGADGARTVPPRENGGNHDIKNFTRGSRIFYPVFVEGAMLSGGDLHFSQGDGEINFCGAIEMGGFIDMHVDLIKGGMETYGVTC
;
A
#
# COMPACT_ATOMS: atom_id res chain seq x y z
N MET A 1 15.63 -4.59 18.72
CA MET A 1 15.18 -4.46 17.32
C MET A 1 14.21 -5.60 17.10
N PRO A 2 12.99 -5.33 16.61
CA PRO A 2 12.02 -6.38 16.31
C PRO A 2 12.59 -7.35 15.28
N GLU A 3 12.09 -8.58 15.29
CA GLU A 3 12.41 -9.60 14.28
C GLU A 3 11.86 -9.15 12.92
N VAL A 4 12.68 -9.24 11.86
CA VAL A 4 12.24 -8.93 10.49
C VAL A 4 11.58 -10.18 9.91
N VAL A 5 10.25 -10.17 9.80
CA VAL A 5 9.47 -11.32 9.29
C VAL A 5 9.23 -11.24 7.78
N PHE A 6 9.39 -10.05 7.19
CA PHE A 6 9.35 -9.83 5.74
C PHE A 6 10.43 -8.80 5.39
N SER A 7 11.44 -9.22 4.61
CA SER A 7 12.55 -8.36 4.20
C SER A 7 12.47 -7.98 2.72
N VAL A 8 13.00 -6.81 2.38
CA VAL A 8 13.00 -6.26 1.02
C VAL A 8 14.40 -5.83 0.62
N ASP A 9 14.89 -6.40 -0.47
CA ASP A 9 16.05 -5.87 -1.19
C ASP A 9 15.58 -4.73 -2.10
N HIS A 10 15.82 -3.49 -1.67
CA HIS A 10 15.36 -2.29 -2.39
C HIS A 10 15.94 -2.15 -3.80
N SER A 11 17.03 -2.86 -4.12
CA SER A 11 17.62 -2.86 -5.47
C SER A 11 16.90 -3.78 -6.47
N LYS A 12 15.94 -4.60 -5.99
CA LYS A 12 15.18 -5.55 -6.81
C LYS A 12 13.72 -5.17 -6.90
N SER A 13 13.07 -5.64 -7.96
CA SER A 13 11.60 -5.65 -8.05
C SER A 13 11.02 -6.51 -6.92
N MET A 14 9.82 -6.17 -6.44
CA MET A 14 9.05 -6.98 -5.49
C MET A 14 8.83 -8.42 -6.02
N ARG A 15 8.82 -8.59 -7.34
CA ARG A 15 8.68 -9.89 -8.03
C ARG A 15 9.91 -10.78 -7.90
N ASP A 16 11.08 -10.17 -7.72
CA ASP A 16 12.39 -10.85 -7.68
C ASP A 16 12.95 -10.97 -6.25
N GLN A 17 12.13 -10.67 -5.25
CA GLN A 17 12.47 -10.85 -3.84
C GLN A 17 12.58 -12.34 -3.50
N ALA A 18 13.33 -12.66 -2.45
CA ALA A 18 13.43 -14.04 -1.96
C ALA A 18 12.05 -14.60 -1.57
N VAL A 19 11.20 -13.75 -1.00
CA VAL A 19 9.76 -13.99 -0.80
C VAL A 19 9.03 -12.82 -1.46
N PRO A 20 8.40 -13.01 -2.62
CA PRO A 20 7.65 -11.94 -3.27
C PRO A 20 6.46 -11.49 -2.44
N GLY A 21 6.18 -10.19 -2.46
CA GLY A 21 4.94 -9.61 -1.96
C GLY A 21 3.75 -9.86 -2.90
N HIS A 22 2.68 -9.07 -2.79
CA HIS A 22 1.53 -9.15 -3.70
C HIS A 22 0.98 -7.78 -4.06
N ASN A 23 0.15 -7.69 -5.11
CA ASN A 23 -0.43 -6.43 -5.59
C ASN A 23 -1.92 -6.51 -5.95
N ARG A 24 -2.59 -7.58 -5.50
CA ARG A 24 -4.03 -7.78 -5.62
C ARG A 24 -4.59 -8.20 -4.27
N TRP A 25 -5.78 -7.73 -3.94
CA TRP A 25 -6.56 -8.30 -2.83
C TRP A 25 -7.29 -9.55 -3.34
N HIS A 26 -6.95 -10.70 -2.78
CA HIS A 26 -7.58 -11.99 -3.09
C HIS A 26 -7.46 -12.91 -1.85
N PRO A 27 -8.49 -13.70 -1.48
CA PRO A 27 -8.46 -14.55 -0.29
C PRO A 27 -7.35 -15.61 -0.33
N ASP A 28 -7.02 -16.10 -1.52
CA ASP A 28 -6.10 -17.24 -1.70
C ASP A 28 -4.62 -16.83 -1.90
N VAL A 29 -4.24 -15.58 -1.67
CA VAL A 29 -2.81 -15.20 -1.69
C VAL A 29 -2.10 -15.93 -0.54
N PRO A 30 -1.06 -16.76 -0.81
CA PRO A 30 -0.38 -17.51 0.24
C PRO A 30 0.32 -16.59 1.24
N ALA A 31 0.31 -16.97 2.51
CA ALA A 31 1.03 -16.23 3.55
C ALA A 31 2.54 -16.23 3.27
N ALA A 32 3.16 -15.06 3.41
CA ALA A 32 4.61 -14.89 3.35
C ALA A 32 5.29 -15.28 4.67
N ALA A 33 4.60 -15.08 5.80
CA ALA A 33 5.05 -15.45 7.14
C ALA A 33 3.86 -15.70 8.07
N THR A 34 4.12 -16.26 9.24
CA THR A 34 3.13 -16.47 10.30
C THR A 34 3.67 -15.98 11.64
N VAL A 35 2.85 -15.24 12.37
CA VAL A 35 3.15 -14.71 13.70
C VAL A 35 2.06 -15.10 14.69
N LYS A 36 2.33 -14.92 15.99
CA LYS A 36 1.37 -15.20 17.05
C LYS A 36 0.71 -13.90 17.53
N PRO A 37 -0.52 -13.95 18.06
CA PRO A 37 -1.06 -12.84 18.83
C PRO A 37 -0.10 -12.45 19.97
N GLY A 38 0.11 -11.15 20.16
CA GLY A 38 1.09 -10.57 21.08
C GLY A 38 2.50 -10.37 20.51
N SER A 39 2.76 -10.75 19.25
CA SER A 39 4.08 -10.58 18.62
C SER A 39 4.37 -9.12 18.24
N GLU A 40 5.62 -8.70 18.45
CA GLU A 40 6.21 -7.47 17.91
C GLU A 40 7.21 -7.83 16.80
N PHE A 41 7.05 -7.27 15.61
CA PHE A 41 7.88 -7.60 14.45
C PHE A 41 8.02 -6.44 13.47
N ARG A 42 8.94 -6.57 12.52
CA ARG A 42 9.18 -5.64 11.42
C ARG A 42 8.78 -6.28 10.09
N ILE A 43 8.14 -5.48 9.23
CA ILE A 43 8.13 -5.72 7.78
C ILE A 43 8.84 -4.56 7.09
N GLU A 44 9.59 -4.89 6.05
CA GLU A 44 10.18 -3.93 5.12
C GLU A 44 9.26 -3.78 3.91
N CYS A 45 9.18 -2.58 3.35
CA CYS A 45 8.25 -2.23 2.28
C CYS A 45 9.00 -1.58 1.12
N LYS A 46 8.77 -2.09 -0.09
CA LYS A 46 9.14 -1.39 -1.31
C LYS A 46 8.23 -0.17 -1.48
N GLU A 47 8.73 0.87 -2.13
CA GLU A 47 7.86 1.97 -2.57
C GLU A 47 6.83 1.43 -3.58
N TRP A 48 5.64 2.02 -3.62
CA TRP A 48 4.47 1.43 -4.28
C TRP A 48 4.61 1.14 -5.77
N THR A 49 5.44 1.89 -6.51
CA THR A 49 5.61 1.74 -7.96
C THR A 49 6.68 0.73 -8.37
N ASP A 50 7.31 0.03 -7.43
CA ASP A 50 8.35 -0.98 -7.69
C ASP A 50 9.65 -0.46 -8.33
N GLY A 51 10.05 0.76 -7.97
CA GLY A 51 11.26 1.44 -8.44
C GLY A 51 11.11 2.19 -9.76
N GLN A 52 9.90 2.44 -10.24
CA GLN A 52 9.67 3.11 -11.53
C GLN A 52 10.03 4.61 -11.50
N ILE A 53 9.88 5.26 -10.34
CA ILE A 53 10.16 6.70 -10.20
C ILE A 53 11.58 6.93 -9.68
N GLY A 54 12.36 7.72 -10.42
CA GLY A 54 13.75 8.02 -10.09
C GLY A 54 13.94 9.39 -9.43
N ASN A 55 15.03 9.51 -8.66
CA ASN A 55 15.50 10.80 -8.13
C ASN A 55 16.18 11.60 -9.24
N ASN A 56 15.37 12.35 -9.98
CA ASN A 56 15.82 13.20 -11.08
C ASN A 56 14.84 14.37 -11.26
N ASP A 57 15.20 15.33 -12.11
CA ASP A 57 14.44 16.57 -12.32
C ASP A 57 13.53 16.50 -13.56
N SER A 58 13.12 15.29 -13.95
CA SER A 58 12.19 15.02 -15.06
C SER A 58 10.94 14.33 -14.53
N ALA A 59 9.76 14.82 -14.91
CA ALA A 59 8.48 14.18 -14.55
C ALA A 59 8.04 13.10 -15.55
N ASN A 60 8.89 12.71 -16.50
CA ASN A 60 8.53 11.70 -17.51
C ASN A 60 8.27 10.32 -16.88
N ASP A 61 8.98 9.95 -15.83
CA ASP A 61 8.74 8.70 -15.13
C ASP A 61 7.36 8.69 -14.44
N VAL A 62 6.91 9.82 -13.88
CA VAL A 62 5.52 9.98 -13.38
C VAL A 62 4.50 9.96 -14.52
N ARG A 63 4.82 10.55 -15.69
CA ARG A 63 3.94 10.51 -16.87
C ARG A 63 3.74 9.09 -17.38
N ASP A 64 4.83 8.33 -17.45
CA ASP A 64 4.91 7.05 -18.17
C ASP A 64 4.85 5.84 -17.24
N VAL A 65 4.67 6.05 -15.92
CA VAL A 65 4.59 4.97 -14.93
C VAL A 65 3.51 3.97 -15.32
N ASN A 66 3.84 2.69 -15.23
CA ASN A 66 2.86 1.63 -15.33
C ASN A 66 2.13 1.48 -13.99
N LEU A 67 0.87 1.89 -13.95
CA LEU A 67 0.01 1.78 -12.76
C LEU A 67 -0.60 0.39 -12.59
N ALA A 68 -0.56 -0.51 -13.58
CA ALA A 68 -1.11 -1.87 -13.48
C ALA A 68 -0.51 -2.72 -12.34
N PRO A 69 0.83 -2.71 -12.11
CA PRO A 69 1.44 -3.49 -11.04
C PRO A 69 1.35 -2.82 -9.65
N CYS A 70 0.86 -1.58 -9.54
CA CYS A 70 0.72 -0.90 -8.24
C CYS A 70 -0.49 -1.46 -7.46
N HIS A 71 -0.42 -1.57 -6.13
CA HIS A 71 0.69 -1.28 -5.20
C HIS A 71 1.49 -2.54 -4.84
N MET A 72 2.79 -2.45 -4.59
CA MET A 72 3.60 -3.58 -4.09
C MET A 72 3.51 -3.73 -2.58
N LEU A 73 2.76 -4.72 -2.11
CA LEU A 73 2.49 -4.96 -0.69
C LEU A 73 3.41 -6.02 -0.11
N SER A 74 3.90 -5.75 1.10
CA SER A 74 4.59 -6.72 1.95
C SER A 74 3.56 -7.54 2.74
N GLY A 75 3.72 -8.86 2.71
CA GLY A 75 2.75 -9.81 3.24
C GLY A 75 2.16 -10.73 2.16
N PRO A 76 1.08 -11.46 2.46
CA PRO A 76 0.34 -11.42 3.72
C PRO A 76 1.06 -12.06 4.90
N ILE A 77 0.91 -11.48 6.08
CA ILE A 77 1.35 -12.03 7.36
C ILE A 77 0.14 -12.69 8.02
N ALA A 78 0.19 -14.01 8.19
CA ALA A 78 -0.85 -14.75 8.88
C ALA A 78 -0.69 -14.61 10.41
N VAL A 79 -1.79 -14.42 11.13
CA VAL A 79 -1.84 -14.36 12.60
C VAL A 79 -2.51 -15.62 13.12
N GLU A 80 -1.76 -16.43 13.86
CA GLU A 80 -2.24 -17.72 14.40
C GLU A 80 -3.53 -17.55 15.22
N GLY A 81 -4.57 -18.33 14.90
CA GLY A 81 -5.84 -18.32 15.62
C GLY A 81 -6.80 -17.17 15.28
N ALA A 82 -6.44 -16.30 14.32
CA ALA A 82 -7.37 -15.32 13.77
C ALA A 82 -8.42 -16.00 12.88
N GLU A 83 -9.69 -15.70 13.10
CA GLU A 83 -10.83 -16.29 12.39
C GLU A 83 -11.79 -15.19 11.89
N PRO A 84 -12.57 -15.46 10.83
CA PRO A 84 -13.59 -14.52 10.36
C PRO A 84 -14.52 -14.06 11.49
N GLY A 85 -14.70 -12.74 11.62
CA GLY A 85 -15.48 -12.12 12.70
C GLY A 85 -14.66 -11.56 13.87
N ASP A 86 -13.36 -11.85 13.93
CA ASP A 86 -12.45 -11.20 14.87
C ASP A 86 -12.12 -9.76 14.46
N LEU A 87 -11.60 -8.98 15.41
CA LEU A 87 -10.82 -7.77 15.10
C LEU A 87 -9.34 -8.05 15.35
N LEU A 88 -8.52 -7.76 14.34
CA LEU A 88 -7.07 -7.73 14.44
C LEU A 88 -6.62 -6.37 14.97
N ILE A 89 -6.01 -6.36 16.15
CA ILE A 89 -5.33 -5.21 16.72
C ILE A 89 -3.99 -5.06 16.02
N VAL A 90 -3.67 -3.86 15.54
CA VAL A 90 -2.36 -3.51 14.98
C VAL A 90 -1.90 -2.19 15.61
N ASP A 91 -0.80 -2.24 16.34
CA ASP A 91 -0.11 -1.05 16.87
C ASP A 91 1.08 -0.70 15.98
N ILE A 92 1.20 0.57 15.59
CA ILE A 92 2.39 1.05 14.89
C ILE A 92 3.42 1.51 15.91
N LEU A 93 4.44 0.68 16.14
CA LEU A 93 5.49 0.94 17.15
C LEU A 93 6.53 1.93 16.61
N ASP A 94 6.94 1.72 15.36
CA ASP A 94 7.89 2.58 14.64
C ASP A 94 7.61 2.46 13.12
N ILE A 95 7.97 3.49 12.38
CA ILE A 95 7.86 3.54 10.92
C ILE A 95 8.86 4.58 10.41
N GLY A 96 9.50 4.29 9.28
CA GLY A 96 10.45 5.20 8.68
C GLY A 96 10.99 4.75 7.33
N PRO A 97 11.82 5.58 6.69
CA PRO A 97 12.54 5.24 5.46
C PRO A 97 13.55 4.11 5.71
N VAL A 98 14.21 3.65 4.64
CA VAL A 98 15.24 2.60 4.72
C VAL A 98 16.33 3.00 5.74
N PRO A 99 16.54 2.22 6.82
CA PRO A 99 17.38 2.66 7.92
C PRO A 99 18.84 2.81 7.53
N GLN A 100 19.42 3.99 7.79
CA GLN A 100 20.86 4.25 7.69
C GLN A 100 21.48 4.01 6.30
N VAL A 101 20.68 4.03 5.23
CA VAL A 101 21.15 3.92 3.85
C VAL A 101 20.91 5.24 3.11
N LYS A 102 21.87 5.63 2.29
CA LYS A 102 21.72 6.65 1.24
C LYS A 102 22.05 6.00 -0.09
N GLY A 103 21.15 6.09 -1.06
CA GLY A 103 21.33 5.44 -2.34
C GLY A 103 20.27 5.83 -3.36
N ASP A 104 20.26 5.09 -4.46
CA ASP A 104 19.46 5.43 -5.64
C ASP A 104 18.01 4.94 -5.53
N ASN A 105 17.68 4.09 -4.56
CA ASN A 105 16.32 3.60 -4.39
C ASN A 105 15.48 4.55 -3.54
N CYS A 106 14.22 4.75 -3.92
CA CYS A 106 13.28 5.54 -3.12
C CYS A 106 13.13 4.94 -1.71
N GLY A 107 13.25 5.78 -0.68
CA GLY A 107 13.37 5.38 0.72
C GLY A 107 14.80 5.40 1.25
N GLU A 108 15.84 5.36 0.41
CA GLU A 108 17.24 5.44 0.84
C GLU A 108 17.70 6.89 1.00
N GLY A 109 17.05 7.60 1.93
CA GLY A 109 17.33 9.00 2.25
C GLY A 109 16.59 10.03 1.38
N TRP A 110 15.73 9.59 0.47
CA TRP A 110 14.87 10.46 -0.32
C TRP A 110 13.54 9.79 -0.64
N GLY A 111 12.55 10.61 -1.03
CA GLY A 111 11.24 10.20 -1.51
C GLY A 111 10.72 11.16 -2.57
N TYR A 112 9.51 10.95 -3.08
CA TYR A 112 8.93 11.80 -4.11
C TYR A 112 7.44 12.08 -3.88
N SER A 113 6.99 13.20 -4.41
CA SER A 113 5.57 13.46 -4.64
C SER A 113 5.43 13.87 -6.10
N GLY A 114 4.29 13.61 -6.71
CA GLY A 114 3.99 13.92 -8.09
C GLY A 114 2.52 14.25 -8.31
N ILE A 115 2.22 14.57 -9.56
CA ILE A 115 0.87 14.70 -10.08
C ILE A 115 0.87 13.86 -11.34
N PHE A 116 -0.06 12.91 -11.47
CA PHE A 116 -0.17 12.14 -12.70
C PHE A 116 -0.74 12.99 -13.84
N ALA A 117 -0.32 12.69 -15.06
CA ALA A 117 -1.00 13.21 -16.23
C ALA A 117 -2.46 12.73 -16.24
N LYS A 118 -3.40 13.58 -16.69
CA LYS A 118 -4.83 13.27 -16.77
C LYS A 118 -5.11 11.96 -17.53
N VAL A 119 -4.29 11.66 -18.53
CA VAL A 119 -4.42 10.46 -19.37
C VAL A 119 -3.84 9.19 -18.75
N ASN A 120 -3.10 9.29 -17.64
CA ASN A 120 -2.47 8.16 -16.96
C ASN A 120 -2.58 8.31 -15.43
N GLY A 121 -3.81 8.27 -14.90
CA GLY A 121 -4.11 8.35 -13.46
C GLY A 121 -4.92 9.59 -13.08
N GLY A 122 -4.46 10.78 -13.46
CA GLY A 122 -5.07 12.06 -13.07
C GLY A 122 -4.91 12.39 -11.58
N GLY A 123 -5.90 13.05 -10.99
CA GLY A 123 -5.87 13.48 -9.59
C GLY A 123 -6.98 14.50 -9.29
N PHE A 124 -7.04 15.00 -8.05
CA PHE A 124 -8.14 15.85 -7.60
C PHE A 124 -8.27 17.15 -8.41
N LEU A 125 -7.14 17.75 -8.80
CA LEU A 125 -7.08 19.00 -9.57
C LEU A 125 -6.67 18.79 -11.03
N THR A 126 -6.92 17.61 -11.61
CA THR A 126 -6.43 17.24 -12.94
C THR A 126 -6.94 18.14 -14.08
N ASP A 127 -8.05 18.85 -13.89
CA ASP A 127 -8.55 19.82 -14.87
C ASP A 127 -7.74 21.13 -14.88
N TYR A 128 -7.03 21.44 -13.78
CA TYR A 128 -6.14 22.60 -13.67
C TYR A 128 -4.67 22.24 -13.94
N TYR A 129 -4.27 21.02 -13.57
CA TYR A 129 -2.92 20.48 -13.76
C TYR A 129 -3.01 19.14 -14.52
N PRO A 130 -3.24 19.17 -15.85
CA PRO A 130 -3.46 17.97 -16.63
C PRO A 130 -2.17 17.21 -17.00
N ASP A 131 -1.01 17.84 -16.86
CA ASP A 131 0.29 17.26 -17.17
C ASP A 131 0.89 16.54 -15.95
N ALA A 132 1.95 15.74 -16.18
CA ALA A 132 2.67 15.10 -15.09
C ALA A 132 3.68 16.06 -14.45
N TYR A 133 3.76 16.04 -13.11
CA TYR A 133 4.71 16.83 -12.32
C TYR A 133 5.38 15.96 -11.26
N LYS A 134 6.58 16.36 -10.83
CA LYS A 134 7.32 15.64 -9.78
C LYS A 134 8.10 16.62 -8.91
N ALA A 135 8.14 16.33 -7.61
CA ALA A 135 9.02 16.94 -6.64
C ALA A 135 9.72 15.84 -5.81
N ILE A 136 11.05 15.87 -5.80
CA ILE A 136 11.85 15.02 -4.92
C ILE A 136 12.04 15.67 -3.54
N TRP A 137 12.02 14.85 -2.51
CA TRP A 137 12.19 15.22 -1.11
C TRP A 137 13.37 14.48 -0.50
N ASP A 138 14.32 15.21 0.07
CA ASP A 138 15.46 14.66 0.79
C ASP A 138 15.15 14.56 2.28
N PHE A 139 15.50 13.42 2.89
CA PHE A 139 15.25 13.15 4.31
C PHE A 139 16.44 13.56 5.18
N HIS A 140 16.14 14.29 6.26
CA HIS A 140 17.07 14.83 7.26
C HIS A 140 16.62 14.41 8.66
N GLY A 141 16.89 13.15 9.02
CA GLY A 141 16.31 12.55 10.22
C GLY A 141 14.78 12.47 10.07
N GLN A 142 14.04 13.12 10.96
CA GLN A 142 12.57 13.16 10.89
C GLN A 142 12.03 14.32 10.04
N GLN A 143 12.90 15.12 9.43
CA GLN A 143 12.49 16.25 8.59
C GLN A 143 12.74 15.98 7.11
N CYS A 144 12.06 16.71 6.23
CA CYS A 144 12.34 16.70 4.80
C CYS A 144 12.48 18.11 4.23
N THR A 145 13.12 18.20 3.06
CA THR A 145 13.21 19.40 2.22
C THR A 145 13.08 18.99 0.76
N SER A 146 12.57 19.87 -0.10
CA SER A 146 12.59 19.64 -1.55
C SER A 146 13.40 20.71 -2.27
N ARG A 147 14.29 20.29 -3.18
CA ARG A 147 14.97 21.21 -4.10
C ARG A 147 14.02 21.91 -5.08
N HIS A 148 12.82 21.37 -5.26
CA HIS A 148 11.78 21.93 -6.13
C HIS A 148 10.83 22.89 -5.40
N VAL A 149 10.86 22.89 -4.05
CA VAL A 149 9.99 23.72 -3.21
C VAL A 149 10.86 24.50 -2.20
N PRO A 150 11.54 25.58 -2.63
CA PRO A 150 12.51 26.29 -1.81
C PRO A 150 11.85 26.93 -0.58
N GLY A 151 12.59 26.98 0.53
CA GLY A 151 12.15 27.58 1.79
C GLY A 151 11.24 26.68 2.65
N VAL A 152 10.93 25.47 2.20
CA VAL A 152 10.10 24.51 2.94
C VAL A 152 10.96 23.45 3.62
N ARG A 153 10.81 23.34 4.94
CA ARG A 153 11.36 22.28 5.77
C ARG A 153 10.38 21.97 6.90
N TYR A 154 10.04 20.71 7.10
CA TYR A 154 9.10 20.30 8.14
C TYR A 154 9.35 18.87 8.59
N THR A 155 8.84 18.54 9.78
CA THR A 155 8.87 17.18 10.35
C THR A 155 7.78 16.33 9.70
N GLY A 156 8.14 15.15 9.18
CA GLY A 156 7.20 14.25 8.54
C GLY A 156 6.18 13.68 9.52
N ILE A 157 4.95 13.50 9.04
CA ILE A 157 3.92 12.71 9.74
C ILE A 157 3.91 11.31 9.14
N THR A 158 4.91 10.50 9.47
CA THR A 158 5.14 9.23 8.75
C THR A 158 4.06 8.20 9.05
N HIS A 159 3.47 7.59 8.02
CA HIS A 159 2.37 6.63 8.10
C HIS A 159 2.41 5.68 6.90
N PRO A 160 1.78 4.49 6.96
CA PRO A 160 1.46 3.73 5.77
C PRO A 160 0.23 4.36 5.09
N GLY A 161 0.24 4.49 3.76
CA GLY A 161 -0.95 4.78 2.95
C GLY A 161 -1.88 3.58 2.88
N LEU A 162 -1.29 2.38 2.78
CA LEU A 162 -2.00 1.13 2.57
C LEU A 162 -1.71 0.05 3.63
N PHE A 163 -2.76 -0.35 4.35
CA PHE A 163 -2.70 -1.47 5.28
C PHE A 163 -4.08 -2.14 5.46
N GLY A 164 -4.14 -3.47 5.53
CA GLY A 164 -5.41 -4.17 5.69
C GLY A 164 -5.31 -5.69 5.69
N THR A 165 -6.45 -6.35 5.92
CA THR A 165 -6.62 -7.81 5.93
C THR A 165 -7.13 -8.32 4.59
N ALA A 166 -6.91 -9.60 4.26
CA ALA A 166 -7.47 -10.16 3.03
C ALA A 166 -9.01 -10.24 3.10
N PRO A 167 -9.73 -10.01 1.98
CA PRO A 167 -11.18 -10.14 1.92
C PRO A 167 -11.62 -11.60 1.96
N SER A 168 -12.87 -11.84 2.35
CA SER A 168 -13.55 -13.11 2.04
C SER A 168 -13.89 -13.19 0.55
N PRO A 169 -14.16 -14.40 0.00
CA PRO A 169 -14.63 -14.56 -1.37
C PRO A 169 -15.87 -13.72 -1.69
N ASP A 170 -16.84 -13.67 -0.78
CA ASP A 170 -18.08 -12.90 -0.95
C ASP A 170 -17.82 -11.39 -0.97
N LEU A 171 -16.92 -10.91 -0.11
CA LEU A 171 -16.55 -9.50 -0.06
C LEU A 171 -15.80 -9.09 -1.33
N LEU A 172 -14.87 -9.92 -1.82
CA LEU A 172 -14.19 -9.71 -3.10
C LEU A 172 -15.19 -9.67 -4.26
N ALA A 173 -16.16 -10.59 -4.30
CA ALA A 173 -17.19 -10.60 -5.33
C ALA A 173 -18.04 -9.31 -5.31
N LYS A 174 -18.45 -8.85 -4.11
CA LYS A 174 -19.20 -7.59 -3.91
C LYS A 174 -18.41 -6.38 -4.41
N TRP A 175 -17.10 -6.31 -4.15
CA TRP A 175 -16.22 -5.25 -4.63
C TRP A 175 -16.18 -5.22 -6.16
N ASN A 176 -15.91 -6.38 -6.77
CA ASN A 176 -15.82 -6.52 -8.21
C ASN A 176 -17.14 -6.17 -8.90
N GLU A 177 -18.27 -6.60 -8.36
CA GLU A 177 -19.60 -6.30 -8.90
C GLU A 177 -19.87 -4.79 -8.90
N ARG A 178 -19.77 -4.13 -7.75
CA ARG A 178 -20.12 -2.71 -7.62
C ARG A 178 -19.18 -1.78 -8.40
N GLU A 179 -17.89 -2.11 -8.45
CA GLU A 179 -16.89 -1.31 -9.18
C GLU A 179 -17.04 -1.47 -10.69
N ARG A 180 -17.34 -2.69 -11.18
CA ARG A 180 -17.68 -2.92 -12.59
C ARG A 180 -18.98 -2.20 -12.97
N ALA A 181 -19.98 -2.21 -12.08
CA ALA A 181 -21.22 -1.47 -12.30
C ALA A 181 -20.97 0.04 -12.41
N LEU A 182 -20.08 0.61 -11.59
CA LEU A 182 -19.68 2.02 -11.70
C LEU A 182 -18.97 2.31 -13.03
N ILE A 183 -18.01 1.47 -13.43
CA ILE A 183 -17.31 1.63 -14.71
C ILE A 183 -18.31 1.59 -15.89
N ALA A 184 -19.31 0.70 -15.84
CA ALA A 184 -20.32 0.58 -16.90
C ALA A 184 -21.18 1.84 -17.08
N THR A 185 -21.20 2.78 -16.12
CA THR A 185 -21.92 4.06 -16.27
C THR A 185 -21.22 5.05 -17.20
N ASP A 186 -19.89 4.95 -17.34
CA ASP A 186 -19.07 5.78 -18.23
C ASP A 186 -17.75 5.05 -18.57
N PRO A 187 -17.79 4.00 -19.43
CA PRO A 187 -16.68 3.07 -19.60
C PRO A 187 -15.46 3.66 -20.31
N ASP A 188 -15.64 4.74 -21.07
CA ASP A 188 -14.58 5.40 -21.84
C ASP A 188 -14.03 6.66 -21.14
N ARG A 189 -14.43 6.90 -19.88
CA ARG A 189 -14.00 8.08 -19.11
C ARG A 189 -12.49 8.09 -18.90
N VAL A 190 -11.89 9.28 -19.04
CA VAL A 190 -10.48 9.53 -18.71
C VAL A 190 -10.36 10.69 -17.71
N PRO A 191 -9.83 10.48 -16.49
CA PRO A 191 -9.40 9.19 -15.91
C PRO A 191 -10.58 8.21 -15.67
N PRO A 192 -10.32 6.89 -15.54
CA PRO A 192 -11.38 5.91 -15.27
C PRO A 192 -12.04 6.13 -13.90
N LEU A 193 -13.29 5.71 -13.74
CA LEU A 193 -14.04 5.84 -12.48
C LEU A 193 -13.59 4.84 -11.40
N ALA A 194 -13.19 3.64 -11.80
CA ALA A 194 -12.61 2.61 -10.96
C ALA A 194 -11.72 1.71 -11.82
N LEU A 195 -10.97 0.81 -11.19
CA LEU A 195 -10.06 -0.10 -11.88
C LEU A 195 -10.52 -1.54 -11.64
N PRO A 196 -10.99 -2.27 -12.67
CA PRO A 196 -11.41 -3.65 -12.51
C PRO A 196 -10.20 -4.56 -12.24
N PRO A 197 -10.42 -5.81 -11.80
CA PRO A 197 -9.40 -6.85 -11.85
C PRO A 197 -8.66 -6.87 -13.19
N LEU A 198 -7.34 -6.95 -13.10
CA LEU A 198 -6.43 -6.88 -14.25
C LEU A 198 -5.30 -7.89 -14.06
N ALA A 199 -5.28 -8.90 -14.93
CA ALA A 199 -4.28 -9.96 -14.91
C ALA A 199 -2.87 -9.44 -15.20
N GLU A 200 -2.75 -8.45 -16.08
CA GLU A 200 -1.46 -7.81 -16.39
C GLU A 200 -0.78 -7.26 -15.14
N GLY A 201 0.50 -7.61 -14.97
CA GLY A 201 1.31 -7.14 -13.84
C GLY A 201 0.97 -7.78 -12.50
N THR A 202 0.03 -8.74 -12.44
CA THR A 202 -0.36 -9.42 -11.19
C THR A 202 0.83 -10.05 -10.49
N LEU A 203 0.87 -9.88 -9.18
CA LEU A 203 1.78 -10.51 -8.24
C LEU A 203 0.95 -11.04 -7.08
N GLY A 204 1.02 -12.35 -6.83
CA GLY A 204 0.19 -13.05 -5.84
C GLY A 204 1.02 -13.72 -4.73
N GLY A 205 2.11 -13.08 -4.29
CA GLY A 205 3.03 -13.70 -3.34
C GLY A 205 3.80 -14.85 -3.98
N THR A 206 3.83 -15.99 -3.29
CA THR A 206 4.43 -17.25 -3.78
C THR A 206 3.48 -18.07 -4.67
N ALA A 207 2.28 -17.58 -4.95
CA ALA A 207 1.34 -18.25 -5.85
C ALA A 207 1.93 -18.44 -7.26
N ALA A 208 1.66 -19.61 -7.86
CA ALA A 208 2.13 -19.96 -9.19
C ALA A 208 1.09 -20.78 -9.96
N GLY A 209 1.25 -20.83 -11.29
CA GLY A 209 0.35 -21.57 -12.19
C GLY A 209 -1.11 -21.16 -12.01
N LYS A 210 -2.00 -22.14 -11.92
CA LYS A 210 -3.46 -21.92 -11.86
C LYS A 210 -3.91 -21.01 -10.71
N LEU A 211 -3.19 -21.02 -9.58
CA LEU A 211 -3.53 -20.14 -8.45
C LEU A 211 -3.23 -18.69 -8.78
N LEU A 212 -2.07 -18.42 -9.39
CA LEU A 212 -1.72 -17.08 -9.84
C LEU A 212 -2.65 -16.60 -10.96
N ASP A 213 -3.03 -17.49 -11.88
CA ASP A 213 -3.99 -17.18 -12.95
C ASP A 213 -5.36 -16.80 -12.37
N ALA A 214 -5.81 -17.51 -11.31
CA ALA A 214 -7.05 -17.18 -10.60
C ALA A 214 -6.96 -15.81 -9.93
N ILE A 215 -5.91 -15.56 -9.13
CA ILE A 215 -5.66 -14.26 -8.48
C ILE A 215 -5.63 -13.13 -9.52
N GLY A 216 -5.05 -13.36 -10.70
CA GLY A 216 -5.01 -12.36 -11.77
C GLY A 216 -6.36 -12.11 -12.44
N ALA A 217 -7.25 -13.10 -12.46
CA ALA A 217 -8.55 -13.00 -13.13
C ALA A 217 -9.56 -12.15 -12.34
N ASP A 218 -9.60 -12.29 -11.02
CA ASP A 218 -10.62 -11.64 -10.17
C ASP A 218 -10.06 -10.91 -8.95
N GLY A 219 -8.74 -10.97 -8.69
CA GLY A 219 -8.11 -10.21 -7.62
C GLY A 219 -8.32 -8.71 -7.78
N ALA A 220 -8.87 -8.08 -6.75
CA ALA A 220 -9.20 -6.66 -6.79
C ALA A 220 -7.93 -5.80 -6.79
N ARG A 221 -7.97 -4.69 -7.53
CA ARG A 221 -6.91 -3.68 -7.48
C ARG A 221 -6.83 -3.10 -6.07
N THR A 222 -5.60 -2.84 -5.61
CA THR A 222 -5.34 -2.30 -4.27
C THR A 222 -5.57 -0.79 -4.15
N VAL A 223 -6.01 -0.13 -5.23
CA VAL A 223 -6.11 1.34 -5.32
C VAL A 223 -7.13 2.01 -4.39
N PRO A 224 -8.39 1.56 -4.31
CA PRO A 224 -9.33 2.22 -3.41
C PRO A 224 -9.29 1.62 -1.99
N PRO A 225 -9.57 2.43 -0.94
CA PRO A 225 -9.91 1.90 0.38
C PRO A 225 -11.24 1.16 0.32
N ARG A 226 -11.36 0.13 1.15
CA ARG A 226 -12.57 -0.70 1.26
C ARG A 226 -12.81 -1.09 2.71
N GLU A 227 -13.79 -1.98 2.93
CA GLU A 227 -14.22 -2.45 4.23
C GLU A 227 -13.10 -3.15 5.03
N ASN A 228 -12.05 -3.65 4.36
CA ASN A 228 -10.87 -4.27 4.98
C ASN A 228 -9.77 -3.27 5.39
N GLY A 229 -10.02 -1.97 5.23
CA GLY A 229 -8.96 -0.96 5.22
C GLY A 229 -8.41 -0.83 3.81
N GLY A 230 -7.19 -1.29 3.59
CA GLY A 230 -6.50 -1.13 2.31
C GLY A 230 -5.95 0.28 2.18
N ASN A 231 -6.16 0.91 1.02
CA ASN A 231 -5.50 2.18 0.66
C ASN A 231 -6.25 3.38 1.23
N HIS A 232 -6.10 3.60 2.52
CA HIS A 232 -6.90 4.60 3.23
C HIS A 232 -6.30 6.00 3.18
N ASP A 233 -4.97 6.13 3.02
CA ASP A 233 -4.25 7.41 2.95
C ASP A 233 -4.63 8.38 4.10
N ILE A 234 -4.74 7.83 5.31
CA ILE A 234 -5.05 8.59 6.52
C ILE A 234 -3.75 8.95 7.21
N LYS A 235 -3.26 10.18 6.98
CA LYS A 235 -2.00 10.68 7.58
C LYS A 235 -1.90 10.57 9.10
N ASN A 236 -3.06 10.51 9.77
CA ASN A 236 -3.14 10.39 11.21
C ASN A 236 -2.85 8.97 11.72
N PHE A 237 -2.81 7.96 10.84
CA PHE A 237 -2.39 6.60 11.15
C PHE A 237 -0.86 6.49 11.24
N THR A 238 -0.28 7.22 12.19
CA THR A 238 1.17 7.33 12.35
C THR A 238 1.69 6.46 13.50
N ARG A 239 3.00 6.50 13.74
CA ARG A 239 3.65 5.93 14.92
C ARG A 239 2.88 6.24 16.21
N GLY A 240 2.64 5.23 17.03
CA GLY A 240 1.85 5.31 18.26
C GLY A 240 0.35 5.11 18.06
N SER A 241 -0.12 4.89 16.82
CA SER A 241 -1.52 4.57 16.55
C SER A 241 -1.82 3.10 16.79
N ARG A 242 -3.07 2.82 17.20
CA ARG A 242 -3.67 1.48 17.24
C ARG A 242 -4.85 1.42 16.27
N ILE A 243 -4.88 0.41 15.43
CA ILE A 243 -6.01 0.12 14.53
C ILE A 243 -6.60 -1.25 14.86
N PHE A 244 -7.90 -1.39 14.56
CA PHE A 244 -8.67 -2.62 14.67
C PHE A 244 -9.19 -2.99 13.29
N TYR A 245 -8.53 -3.91 12.60
CA TYR A 245 -8.96 -4.38 11.28
C TYR A 245 -9.97 -5.53 11.40
N PRO A 246 -11.06 -5.55 10.62
CA PRO A 246 -11.94 -6.70 10.53
C PRO A 246 -11.23 -7.91 9.91
N VAL A 247 -11.50 -9.10 10.41
CA VAL A 247 -10.95 -10.36 9.90
C VAL A 247 -12.00 -11.08 9.06
N PHE A 248 -11.66 -11.40 7.80
CA PHE A 248 -12.59 -12.04 6.85
C PHE A 248 -12.19 -13.45 6.43
N VAL A 249 -10.94 -13.83 6.68
CA VAL A 249 -10.38 -15.15 6.36
C VAL A 249 -9.54 -15.64 7.54
N GLU A 250 -9.32 -16.96 7.61
CA GLU A 250 -8.41 -17.55 8.59
C GLU A 250 -7.02 -16.90 8.50
N GLY A 251 -6.42 -16.62 9.65
CA GLY A 251 -5.12 -15.98 9.75
C GLY A 251 -5.13 -14.48 9.49
N ALA A 252 -6.27 -13.85 9.18
CA ALA A 252 -6.45 -12.44 8.82
C ALA A 252 -5.70 -11.96 7.55
N MET A 253 -4.52 -12.53 7.26
CA MET A 253 -3.73 -12.29 6.08
C MET A 253 -3.44 -10.80 5.92
N LEU A 254 -2.75 -10.25 6.91
CA LEU A 254 -2.44 -8.83 7.03
C LEU A 254 -1.35 -8.42 6.04
N SER A 255 -1.59 -7.39 5.25
CA SER A 255 -0.62 -6.85 4.31
C SER A 255 -0.56 -5.34 4.38
N GLY A 256 0.58 -4.79 3.94
CA GLY A 256 0.69 -3.36 3.75
C GLY A 256 1.97 -2.92 3.07
N GLY A 257 2.05 -1.62 2.81
CA GLY A 257 3.13 -0.99 2.07
C GLY A 257 2.80 0.47 1.89
N ASP A 258 3.24 1.04 0.77
CA ASP A 258 2.86 2.40 0.38
C ASP A 258 3.21 3.42 1.47
N LEU A 259 4.48 3.42 1.90
CA LEU A 259 4.86 4.19 3.06
C LEU A 259 5.02 5.66 2.68
N HIS A 260 4.43 6.52 3.48
CA HIS A 260 4.44 7.95 3.30
C HIS A 260 5.32 8.61 4.35
N PHE A 261 6.35 9.33 3.93
CA PHE A 261 7.12 10.17 4.84
C PHE A 261 6.24 11.27 5.45
N SER A 262 5.34 11.84 4.63
CA SER A 262 4.32 12.81 5.03
C SER A 262 3.29 13.02 3.93
N GLN A 263 2.05 13.34 4.30
CA GLN A 263 0.93 13.61 3.39
C GLN A 263 0.08 14.80 3.88
N GLY A 264 -0.63 15.46 2.96
CA GLY A 264 -1.73 16.38 3.29
C GLY A 264 -3.09 15.68 3.34
N ASP A 265 -4.10 16.31 3.95
CA ASP A 265 -5.45 15.73 3.95
C ASP A 265 -6.02 15.61 2.53
N GLY A 266 -6.54 14.42 2.23
CA GLY A 266 -7.19 14.09 0.95
C GLY A 266 -6.23 13.78 -0.20
N GLU A 267 -4.91 13.83 0.01
CA GLU A 267 -3.90 13.42 -0.99
C GLU A 267 -4.21 13.92 -2.40
N ILE A 268 -4.49 15.22 -2.51
CA ILE A 268 -5.13 15.80 -3.70
C ILE A 268 -4.30 15.63 -4.99
N ASN A 269 -3.01 15.34 -4.86
CA ASN A 269 -2.09 15.12 -5.98
C ASN A 269 -2.11 13.69 -6.53
N PHE A 270 -2.72 12.73 -5.82
CA PHE A 270 -2.88 11.31 -6.15
C PHE A 270 -1.58 10.51 -6.33
N CYS A 271 -0.61 11.00 -7.09
CA CYS A 271 0.78 10.51 -7.07
C CYS A 271 1.50 11.10 -5.86
N GLY A 272 0.93 10.96 -4.69
CA GLY A 272 1.62 11.21 -3.44
C GLY A 272 1.09 10.22 -2.43
N ALA A 273 1.59 10.23 -1.21
CA ALA A 273 2.17 11.34 -0.45
C ALA A 273 3.60 11.81 -0.81
N ILE A 274 4.48 12.02 0.19
CA ILE A 274 5.92 11.84 -0.02
C ILE A 274 6.19 10.33 0.07
N GLU A 275 6.20 9.70 -1.08
CA GLU A 275 6.38 8.27 -1.26
C GLU A 275 7.76 7.81 -0.85
N MET A 276 7.83 6.63 -0.22
CA MET A 276 9.08 5.99 0.13
C MET A 276 8.97 4.48 0.28
N GLY A 277 10.09 3.80 0.05
CA GLY A 277 10.32 2.49 0.66
C GLY A 277 10.80 2.67 2.10
N GLY A 278 10.73 1.60 2.90
CA GLY A 278 11.17 1.68 4.29
C GLY A 278 10.77 0.49 5.13
N PHE A 279 10.46 0.75 6.39
CA PHE A 279 10.06 -0.28 7.34
C PHE A 279 8.88 0.20 8.20
N ILE A 280 8.17 -0.78 8.74
CA ILE A 280 7.19 -0.57 9.79
C ILE A 280 7.35 -1.67 10.86
N ASP A 281 7.51 -1.22 12.11
CA ASP A 281 7.53 -2.05 13.30
C ASP A 281 6.14 -2.05 13.90
N MET A 282 5.59 -3.23 14.15
CA MET A 282 4.22 -3.36 14.63
C MET A 282 4.08 -4.43 15.71
N HIS A 283 3.07 -4.24 16.54
CA HIS A 283 2.53 -5.27 17.43
C HIS A 283 1.16 -5.70 16.91
N VAL A 284 0.86 -6.99 16.98
CA VAL A 284 -0.46 -7.52 16.62
C VAL A 284 -1.08 -8.34 17.73
N ASP A 285 -2.40 -8.25 17.90
CA ASP A 285 -3.18 -9.06 18.84
C ASP A 285 -4.62 -9.23 18.32
N LEU A 286 -5.46 -10.00 19.00
CA LEU A 286 -6.82 -10.32 18.54
C LEU A 286 -7.88 -9.95 19.59
N ILE A 287 -9.00 -9.45 19.09
CA ILE A 287 -10.27 -9.45 19.82
C ILE A 287 -11.15 -10.50 19.18
N LYS A 288 -11.29 -11.64 19.87
CA LYS A 288 -12.13 -12.75 19.40
C LYS A 288 -13.60 -12.32 19.33
N GLY A 289 -14.25 -12.56 18.18
CA GLY A 289 -15.62 -12.09 17.93
C GLY A 289 -15.78 -10.57 18.01
N GLY A 290 -14.69 -9.83 17.79
CA GLY A 290 -14.64 -8.38 17.95
C GLY A 290 -15.60 -7.64 17.01
N MET A 291 -15.84 -8.15 15.80
CA MET A 291 -16.73 -7.48 14.85
C MET A 291 -18.17 -7.45 15.35
N GLU A 292 -18.69 -8.57 15.85
CA GLU A 292 -20.02 -8.63 16.46
C GLU A 292 -20.08 -7.77 17.72
N THR A 293 -19.08 -7.91 18.60
CA THR A 293 -19.02 -7.21 19.89
C THR A 293 -19.11 -5.70 19.74
N TYR A 294 -18.45 -5.14 18.72
CA TYR A 294 -18.39 -3.70 18.48
C TYR A 294 -19.26 -3.22 17.30
N GLY A 295 -20.08 -4.09 16.72
CA GLY A 295 -20.99 -3.73 15.62
C GLY A 295 -20.28 -3.34 14.32
N VAL A 296 -19.12 -3.93 14.03
CA VAL A 296 -18.41 -3.76 12.76
C VAL A 296 -19.06 -4.65 11.70
N THR A 297 -19.86 -4.04 10.83
CA THR A 297 -20.58 -4.72 9.73
C THR A 297 -19.96 -4.39 8.38
N CYS A 298 -19.93 -5.35 7.45
CA CYS A 298 -19.30 -5.23 6.13
C CYS A 298 -20.28 -5.54 4.98
#